data_AF-A0A7G9G1T2-F1
#
_entry.id   AF-A0A7G9G1T2-F1
#
_cell.length_a   1.000
_cell.length_b   1.000
_cell.length_c   1.000
_cell.angle_alpha   90.00
_cell.angle_beta   90.00
_cell.angle_gamma   90.00
#
_symmetry.space_group_name_H-M   'P 1'
#
loop_
_entity.id
_entity.type
_entity.pdbx_description
1 polymer ?
#
loop_
_entity_poly.entity_id
_entity_poly.type
_entity_poly.pdbx_seq_one_letter_code
_entity_poly.pdbx_strand_id
1 'polypeptide(L)'
;MDLFDYMRENTQEKEAPLAARMRPSSLEEIVGQKHIIGKGTLLYRAIAADKLSSIILYGPPGTGKTTIAKVIANTTKSTFTQINATSAGKKDMEEVVHKAKDSLGMFGKKTILFIDEIHRFNKGQQDYLLPFVEDGTIVLIGATTENPYFEVNSALISRSIIFQLEDLTKEDIKELLSRAVHDKEKGLGALNVSIEEDALEFLADISGGDARSALNALELGALSTPKDERGLIRITLDVAQECIQKRAIQYDKTGDNHYDTISAFIKSMRGSDPDAAVYYLARMLYAGEDIKFIARRIMICASEDVGNADPQALQVAVAAAQAVERLGMPEARIVLSHAAIYVASAPKSNACCMAIDSAMERVRSEKMKTVPPHLKDSHYKGAAKLGHGLDYKYAHSFPNHYVKQQYLPDEVVGTVFYEPTDLGYEKKIKEWLEWLKKD
;
A
#
# COMPACT_ATOMS: atom_id res chain seq x y z
N MET A 1 22.41 -27.75 -18.29
CA MET A 1 21.88 -26.71 -19.19
C MET A 1 22.25 -27.10 -20.59
N ASP A 2 21.26 -27.30 -21.45
CA ASP A 2 21.48 -27.53 -22.89
C ASP A 2 21.85 -26.19 -23.57
N LEU A 3 22.54 -26.24 -24.70
CA LEU A 3 22.96 -25.07 -25.47
C LEU A 3 21.74 -24.22 -25.90
N PHE A 4 20.60 -24.88 -26.13
CA PHE A 4 19.31 -24.24 -26.43
C PHE A 4 18.68 -23.55 -25.22
N ASP A 5 18.84 -24.09 -24.01
CA ASP A 5 18.39 -23.42 -22.77
C ASP A 5 19.24 -22.18 -22.49
N TYR A 6 20.56 -22.29 -22.68
CA TYR A 6 21.48 -21.16 -22.54
C TYR A 6 21.24 -20.06 -23.57
N MET A 7 20.93 -20.41 -24.82
CA MET A 7 20.54 -19.43 -25.85
C MET A 7 19.18 -18.81 -25.57
N ARG A 8 18.20 -19.58 -25.06
CA ARG A 8 16.90 -19.05 -24.64
C ARG A 8 17.04 -18.07 -23.48
N GLU A 9 17.76 -18.43 -22.42
CA GLU A 9 17.97 -17.54 -21.27
C GLU A 9 18.68 -16.24 -21.68
N ASN A 10 19.75 -16.31 -22.48
CA ASN A 10 20.44 -15.11 -22.97
C ASN A 10 19.60 -14.24 -23.91
N THR A 11 18.73 -14.85 -24.72
CA THR A 11 17.82 -14.09 -25.60
C THR A 11 16.70 -13.45 -24.78
N GLN A 12 16.17 -14.17 -23.80
CA GLN A 12 15.13 -13.71 -22.88
C GLN A 12 15.63 -12.58 -21.96
N GLU A 13 16.91 -12.58 -21.56
CA GLU A 13 17.52 -11.47 -20.83
C GLU A 13 17.73 -10.22 -21.69
N LYS A 14 18.07 -10.38 -22.99
CA LYS A 14 18.25 -9.25 -23.91
C LYS A 14 16.94 -8.64 -24.41
N GLU A 15 15.88 -9.45 -24.52
CA GLU A 15 14.53 -9.01 -24.91
C GLU A 15 13.65 -8.64 -23.72
N ALA A 16 14.14 -8.79 -22.48
CA ALA A 16 13.40 -8.41 -21.29
C ALA A 16 13.15 -6.89 -21.22
N PRO A 17 12.04 -6.45 -20.59
CA PRO A 17 11.79 -5.03 -20.36
C PRO A 17 12.95 -4.36 -19.62
N LEU A 18 13.20 -3.08 -19.89
CA LEU A 18 14.28 -2.28 -19.30
C LEU A 18 14.24 -2.33 -17.78
N ALA A 19 13.04 -2.28 -17.18
CA ALA A 19 12.87 -2.40 -15.72
C ALA A 19 13.36 -3.74 -15.15
N ALA A 20 13.36 -4.82 -15.93
CA ALA A 20 13.91 -6.10 -15.52
C ALA A 20 15.43 -6.15 -15.74
N ARG A 21 15.93 -5.60 -16.86
CA ARG A 21 17.37 -5.54 -17.19
C ARG A 21 18.16 -4.63 -16.24
N MET A 22 17.60 -3.48 -15.90
CA MET A 22 18.18 -2.50 -14.96
C MET A 22 18.10 -2.91 -13.49
N ARG A 23 17.69 -4.15 -13.18
CA ARG A 23 17.73 -4.62 -11.80
C ARG A 23 19.18 -4.61 -11.28
N PRO A 24 19.42 -4.00 -10.11
CA PRO A 24 20.75 -3.93 -9.52
C PRO A 24 21.28 -5.32 -9.21
N SER A 25 22.57 -5.54 -9.46
CA SER A 25 23.28 -6.77 -9.10
C SER A 25 23.97 -6.71 -7.74
N SER A 26 24.24 -5.50 -7.25
CA SER A 26 24.96 -5.22 -6.01
C SER A 26 24.21 -4.21 -5.14
N LEU A 27 24.57 -4.10 -3.86
CA LEU A 27 23.95 -3.15 -2.93
C LEU A 27 24.23 -1.70 -3.35
N GLU A 28 25.42 -1.45 -3.93
CA GLU A 28 25.86 -0.16 -4.42
C GLU A 28 25.05 0.33 -5.64
N GLU A 29 24.46 -0.60 -6.40
CA GLU A 29 23.59 -0.28 -7.52
C GLU A 29 22.15 0.06 -7.07
N ILE A 30 21.76 -0.20 -5.83
CA ILE A 30 20.39 0.13 -5.38
C ILE A 30 20.29 1.64 -5.18
N VAL A 31 19.30 2.25 -5.84
CA VAL A 31 18.97 3.66 -5.67
C VAL A 31 17.89 3.81 -4.60
N GLY A 32 17.99 4.85 -3.78
CA GLY A 32 17.13 5.06 -2.62
C GLY A 32 17.40 4.11 -1.44
N GLN A 33 16.48 4.10 -0.47
CA GLN A 33 16.52 3.22 0.71
C GLN A 33 17.79 3.33 1.58
N LYS A 34 18.49 4.47 1.52
CA LYS A 34 19.77 4.69 2.22
C LYS A 34 19.67 4.50 3.73
N HIS A 35 18.49 4.72 4.32
CA HIS A 35 18.21 4.48 5.74
C HIS A 35 18.28 3.00 6.15
N ILE A 36 17.99 2.06 5.23
CA ILE A 36 18.06 0.62 5.50
C ILE A 36 19.30 -0.03 4.90
N ILE A 37 19.73 0.34 3.69
CA ILE A 37 20.84 -0.31 2.96
C ILE A 37 22.05 0.60 2.73
N GLY A 38 22.09 1.80 3.33
CA GLY A 38 23.26 2.67 3.28
C GLY A 38 24.49 2.06 3.98
N LYS A 39 25.68 2.48 3.58
CA LYS A 39 26.93 2.04 4.23
C LYS A 39 26.86 2.30 5.74
N GLY A 40 27.04 1.25 6.54
CA GLY A 40 27.02 1.32 8.00
C GLY A 40 25.67 0.98 8.66
N THR A 41 24.57 0.87 7.90
CA THR A 41 23.29 0.43 8.45
C THR A 41 23.35 -1.04 8.91
N LEU A 42 22.34 -1.47 9.67
CA LEU A 42 22.27 -2.85 10.17
C LEU A 42 22.20 -3.86 9.03
N LEU A 43 21.28 -3.66 8.08
CA LEU A 43 21.08 -4.59 6.97
C LEU A 43 22.31 -4.63 6.05
N TYR A 44 22.92 -3.49 5.72
CA TYR A 44 24.16 -3.45 4.93
C TYR A 44 25.28 -4.27 5.59
N ARG A 45 25.53 -4.06 6.89
CA ARG A 45 26.57 -4.79 7.64
C ARG A 45 26.26 -6.28 7.73
N ALA A 46 25.00 -6.66 7.93
CA ALA A 46 24.59 -8.06 8.01
C ALA A 46 24.80 -8.79 6.67
N ILE A 47 24.47 -8.15 5.55
CA ILE A 47 24.67 -8.70 4.20
C ILE A 47 26.16 -8.80 3.90
N ALA A 48 26.93 -7.73 4.12
CA ALA A 48 28.37 -7.70 3.86
C ALA A 48 29.16 -8.73 4.69
N ALA A 49 28.69 -9.03 5.91
CA ALA A 49 29.30 -10.04 6.78
C ALA A 49 28.80 -11.47 6.53
N ASP A 50 27.87 -11.68 5.59
CA ASP A 50 27.18 -12.97 5.34
C ASP A 50 26.54 -13.55 6.61
N LYS A 51 25.99 -12.66 7.45
CA LYS A 51 25.36 -12.96 8.76
C LYS A 51 23.89 -12.53 8.80
N LEU A 52 23.19 -12.68 7.68
CA LEU A 52 21.79 -12.32 7.56
C LEU A 52 20.90 -13.24 8.43
N SER A 53 20.07 -12.63 9.26
CA SER A 53 18.93 -13.29 9.94
C SER A 53 17.66 -13.15 9.10
N SER A 54 16.58 -13.84 9.47
CA SER A 54 15.29 -13.65 8.78
C SER A 54 14.83 -12.18 8.85
N ILE A 55 14.28 -11.68 7.75
CA ILE A 55 13.80 -10.31 7.60
C ILE A 55 12.43 -10.26 6.93
N ILE A 56 11.68 -9.20 7.22
CA ILE A 56 10.45 -8.86 6.52
C ILE A 56 10.61 -7.45 5.94
N LEU A 57 10.48 -7.34 4.62
CA LEU A 57 10.48 -6.09 3.88
C LEU A 57 9.02 -5.67 3.63
N TYR A 58 8.62 -4.48 4.09
CA TYR A 58 7.28 -3.97 3.82
C TYR A 58 7.32 -2.54 3.29
N GLY A 59 6.38 -2.21 2.41
CA GLY A 59 6.27 -0.87 1.84
C GLY A 59 5.49 -0.86 0.52
N PRO A 60 5.22 0.32 -0.06
CA PRO A 60 4.45 0.48 -1.30
C PRO A 60 4.99 -0.36 -2.48
N PRO A 61 4.17 -0.66 -3.51
CA PRO A 61 4.65 -1.30 -4.73
C PRO A 61 5.74 -0.47 -5.41
N GLY A 62 6.67 -1.11 -6.14
CA GLY A 62 7.73 -0.39 -6.87
C GLY A 62 8.96 0.02 -6.04
N THR A 63 8.89 -0.01 -4.71
CA THR A 63 10.00 0.38 -3.79
C THR A 63 11.23 -0.54 -3.78
N GLY A 64 11.20 -1.66 -4.50
CA GLY A 64 12.38 -2.53 -4.66
C GLY A 64 12.50 -3.71 -3.70
N LYS A 65 11.41 -4.15 -3.03
CA LYS A 65 11.41 -5.33 -2.13
C LYS A 65 12.01 -6.59 -2.77
N THR A 66 11.47 -7.03 -3.90
CA THR A 66 11.96 -8.19 -4.66
C THR A 66 13.39 -7.99 -5.15
N THR A 67 13.75 -6.75 -5.49
CA THR A 67 15.09 -6.39 -5.95
C THR A 67 16.12 -6.52 -4.82
N ILE A 68 15.83 -5.98 -3.63
CA ILE A 68 16.68 -6.11 -2.45
C ILE A 68 16.89 -7.59 -2.10
N ALA A 69 15.83 -8.40 -2.12
CA ALA A 69 15.94 -9.84 -1.86
C ALA A 69 16.91 -10.55 -2.82
N LYS A 70 16.87 -10.20 -4.11
CA LYS A 70 17.78 -10.76 -5.13
C LYS A 70 19.21 -10.26 -4.98
N VAL A 71 19.42 -8.99 -4.63
CA VAL A 71 20.77 -8.47 -4.37
C VAL A 71 21.39 -9.15 -3.15
N ILE A 72 20.60 -9.36 -2.10
CA ILE A 72 21.02 -10.14 -0.92
C ILE A 72 21.44 -11.55 -1.34
N ALA A 73 20.64 -12.21 -2.17
CA ALA A 73 20.96 -13.54 -2.68
C ALA A 73 22.30 -13.59 -3.42
N ASN A 74 22.56 -12.61 -4.29
CA ASN A 74 23.79 -12.54 -5.08
C ASN A 74 25.02 -12.17 -4.24
N THR A 75 24.83 -11.47 -3.12
CA THR A 75 25.93 -11.02 -2.25
C THR A 75 26.32 -12.09 -1.22
N THR A 76 25.36 -12.94 -0.82
CA THR A 76 25.57 -13.99 0.18
C THR A 76 26.02 -15.30 -0.46
N LYS A 77 26.61 -16.21 0.33
CA LYS A 77 27.01 -17.55 -0.17
C LYS A 77 25.88 -18.59 -0.11
N SER A 78 24.67 -18.13 0.17
CA SER A 78 23.49 -18.97 0.43
C SER A 78 22.80 -19.40 -0.86
N THR A 79 22.15 -20.55 -0.85
CA THR A 79 21.25 -20.96 -1.93
C THR A 79 20.00 -20.08 -1.89
N PHE A 80 19.60 -19.49 -3.00
CA PHE A 80 18.37 -18.70 -3.07
C PHE A 80 17.23 -19.52 -3.63
N THR A 81 16.06 -19.45 -3.00
CA THR A 81 14.83 -20.08 -3.48
C THR A 81 13.68 -19.10 -3.33
N GLN A 82 12.89 -18.95 -4.39
CA GLN A 82 11.73 -18.07 -4.42
C GLN A 82 10.45 -18.89 -4.47
N ILE A 83 9.49 -18.56 -3.61
CA ILE A 83 8.12 -19.08 -3.64
C ILE A 83 7.17 -17.92 -3.90
N ASN A 84 6.22 -18.12 -4.83
CA ASN A 84 5.13 -17.18 -5.04
C ASN A 84 3.95 -17.55 -4.12
N ALA A 85 3.61 -16.66 -3.19
CA ALA A 85 2.60 -16.92 -2.17
C ALA A 85 1.19 -17.14 -2.73
N THR A 86 0.87 -16.66 -3.93
CA THR A 86 -0.46 -16.80 -4.54
C THR A 86 -0.72 -18.17 -5.15
N SER A 87 0.33 -18.87 -5.57
CA SER A 87 0.22 -20.15 -6.30
C SER A 87 0.76 -21.34 -5.51
N ALA A 88 1.55 -21.10 -4.47
CA ALA A 88 2.23 -22.15 -3.73
C ALA A 88 1.32 -22.82 -2.69
N GLY A 89 1.25 -24.14 -2.77
CA GLY A 89 0.59 -24.99 -1.79
C GLY A 89 1.56 -25.51 -0.72
N LYS A 90 1.05 -26.39 0.17
CA LYS A 90 1.85 -27.01 1.22
C LYS A 90 3.00 -27.87 0.68
N LYS A 91 2.77 -28.58 -0.43
CA LYS A 91 3.77 -29.47 -1.06
C LYS A 91 4.99 -28.70 -1.57
N ASP A 92 4.77 -27.51 -2.15
CA ASP A 92 5.87 -26.69 -2.67
C ASP A 92 6.80 -26.24 -1.53
N MET A 93 6.23 -25.89 -0.37
CA MET A 93 7.01 -25.54 0.83
C MET A 93 7.76 -26.76 1.38
N GLU A 94 7.12 -27.93 1.43
CA GLU A 94 7.77 -29.17 1.87
C GLU A 94 8.99 -29.52 1.00
N GLU A 95 8.88 -29.34 -0.32
CA GLU A 95 10.00 -29.57 -1.25
C GLU A 95 11.15 -28.59 -1.02
N VAL A 96 10.83 -27.31 -0.83
CA VAL A 96 11.85 -26.28 -0.55
C VAL A 96 12.57 -26.53 0.77
N VAL A 97 11.84 -26.91 1.82
CA VAL A 97 12.43 -27.27 3.11
C VAL A 97 13.32 -28.50 2.97
N HIS A 98 12.90 -29.52 2.23
CA HIS A 98 13.72 -30.72 1.99
C HIS A 98 15.04 -30.35 1.30
N LYS A 99 14.98 -29.58 0.22
CA LYS A 99 16.17 -29.08 -0.50
C LYS A 99 17.07 -28.22 0.37
N ALA A 100 16.49 -27.42 1.28
CA ALA A 100 17.25 -26.61 2.23
C ALA A 100 18.00 -27.47 3.25
N LYS A 101 17.35 -28.53 3.78
CA LYS A 101 18.00 -29.49 4.68
C LYS A 101 19.14 -30.24 3.99
N ASP A 102 18.92 -30.70 2.77
CA ASP A 102 19.96 -31.38 1.98
C ASP A 102 21.15 -30.43 1.73
N SER A 103 20.87 -29.19 1.34
CA SER A 103 21.90 -28.17 1.09
C SER A 103 22.75 -27.87 2.34
N LEU A 104 22.08 -27.76 3.49
CA LEU A 104 22.75 -27.51 4.76
C LEU A 104 23.55 -28.73 5.24
N GLY A 105 22.98 -29.93 5.15
CA GLY A 105 23.62 -31.16 5.61
C GLY A 105 24.78 -31.64 4.73
N MET A 106 24.65 -31.52 3.41
CA MET A 106 25.65 -32.02 2.46
C MET A 106 26.75 -30.99 2.15
N PHE A 107 26.40 -29.72 2.07
CA PHE A 107 27.30 -28.67 1.59
C PHE A 107 27.57 -27.56 2.62
N GLY A 108 26.93 -27.61 3.79
CA GLY A 108 27.05 -26.56 4.81
C GLY A 108 26.50 -25.21 4.35
N LYS A 109 25.68 -25.20 3.28
CA LYS A 109 25.14 -23.97 2.69
C LYS A 109 23.75 -23.69 3.22
N LYS A 110 23.54 -22.49 3.75
CA LYS A 110 22.22 -22.00 4.15
C LYS A 110 21.36 -21.72 2.93
N THR A 111 20.04 -21.77 3.12
CA THR A 111 19.07 -21.42 2.09
C THR A 111 18.33 -20.15 2.48
N ILE A 112 18.33 -19.16 1.59
CA ILE A 112 17.48 -17.98 1.67
C ILE A 112 16.18 -18.30 0.96
N LEU A 113 15.08 -18.29 1.70
CA LEU A 113 13.73 -18.45 1.16
C LEU A 113 13.09 -17.08 1.01
N PHE A 114 12.87 -16.65 -0.23
CA PHE A 114 12.12 -15.44 -0.54
C PHE A 114 10.65 -15.76 -0.78
N ILE A 115 9.77 -15.06 -0.07
CA ILE A 115 8.31 -15.16 -0.21
C ILE A 115 7.78 -13.78 -0.56
N ASP A 116 7.34 -13.62 -1.81
CA ASP A 116 6.69 -12.38 -2.25
C ASP A 116 5.21 -12.40 -1.87
N GLU A 117 4.69 -11.24 -1.46
CA GLU A 117 3.35 -11.08 -0.88
C GLU A 117 3.03 -12.11 0.22
N ILE A 118 3.90 -12.20 1.23
CA ILE A 118 3.81 -13.16 2.35
C ILE A 118 2.46 -13.09 3.10
N HIS A 119 1.76 -11.96 3.05
CA HIS A 119 0.40 -11.81 3.58
C HIS A 119 -0.63 -12.75 2.93
N ARG A 120 -0.34 -13.28 1.73
CA ARG A 120 -1.21 -14.25 1.04
C ARG A 120 -1.14 -15.65 1.62
N PHE A 121 -0.12 -15.96 2.42
CA PHE A 121 -0.05 -17.23 3.12
C PHE A 121 -1.02 -17.28 4.29
N ASN A 122 -1.80 -18.36 4.37
CA ASN A 122 -2.64 -18.60 5.53
C ASN A 122 -1.79 -18.94 6.77
N LYS A 123 -2.39 -18.84 7.97
CA LYS A 123 -1.69 -19.08 9.24
C LYS A 123 -0.99 -20.44 9.31
N GLY A 124 -1.62 -21.50 8.79
CA GLY A 124 -1.02 -22.84 8.79
C GLY A 124 0.23 -22.95 7.91
N GLN A 125 0.29 -22.22 6.80
CA GLN A 125 1.49 -22.16 5.96
C GLN A 125 2.62 -21.39 6.64
N GLN A 126 2.29 -20.29 7.32
CA GLN A 126 3.25 -19.52 8.10
C GLN A 126 3.82 -20.33 9.29
N ASP A 127 2.94 -21.04 10.01
CA ASP A 127 3.32 -21.88 11.14
C ASP A 127 4.22 -23.05 10.75
N TYR A 128 4.00 -23.61 9.56
CA TYR A 128 4.84 -24.67 9.02
C TYR A 128 6.29 -24.24 8.84
N LEU A 129 6.56 -22.97 8.52
CA LEU A 129 7.92 -22.47 8.32
C LEU A 129 8.68 -22.21 9.62
N LEU A 130 7.98 -22.04 10.75
CA LEU A 130 8.58 -21.62 12.03
C LEU A 130 9.75 -22.50 12.49
N PRO A 131 9.65 -23.84 12.52
CA PRO A 131 10.74 -24.68 13.03
C PRO A 131 12.03 -24.51 12.22
N PHE A 132 11.89 -24.31 10.90
CA PHE A 132 13.01 -24.20 9.96
C PHE A 132 13.66 -22.81 9.97
N VAL A 133 12.92 -21.79 10.40
CA VAL A 133 13.45 -20.46 10.67
C VAL A 133 14.20 -20.46 12.01
N GLU A 134 13.69 -21.17 13.02
CA GLU A 134 14.31 -21.26 14.35
C GLU A 134 15.63 -22.03 14.35
N ASP A 135 15.67 -23.18 13.70
CA ASP A 135 16.86 -24.04 13.65
C ASP A 135 17.92 -23.55 12.65
N GLY A 136 17.59 -22.52 11.86
CA GLY A 136 18.48 -21.91 10.87
C GLY A 136 18.60 -22.69 9.55
N THR A 137 17.75 -23.69 9.31
CA THR A 137 17.62 -24.37 8.01
C THR A 137 17.31 -23.36 6.90
N ILE A 138 16.46 -22.37 7.21
CA ILE A 138 16.02 -21.35 6.27
C ILE A 138 16.23 -19.96 6.87
N VAL A 139 16.80 -19.06 6.07
CA VAL A 139 16.76 -17.60 6.29
C VAL A 139 15.59 -17.05 5.48
N LEU A 140 14.54 -16.59 6.17
CA LEU A 140 13.33 -16.09 5.51
C LEU A 140 13.51 -14.63 5.09
N ILE A 141 13.18 -14.31 3.85
CA ILE A 141 12.95 -12.94 3.38
C ILE A 141 11.49 -12.83 2.94
N GLY A 142 10.64 -12.27 3.78
CA GLY A 142 9.24 -11.99 3.43
C GLY A 142 9.10 -10.60 2.81
N ALA A 143 8.34 -10.46 1.74
CA ALA A 143 7.95 -9.16 1.19
C ALA A 143 6.43 -8.98 1.26
N THR A 144 5.96 -7.78 1.61
CA THR A 144 4.52 -7.45 1.61
C THR A 144 4.29 -5.98 1.29
N THR A 145 3.17 -5.68 0.64
CA THR A 145 2.67 -4.31 0.48
C THR A 145 1.80 -3.84 1.65
N GLU A 146 1.32 -4.78 2.46
CA GLU A 146 0.48 -4.52 3.63
C GLU A 146 1.30 -4.45 4.93
N ASN A 147 0.69 -3.92 5.99
CA ASN A 147 1.36 -3.79 7.29
C ASN A 147 1.60 -5.20 7.90
N PRO A 148 2.87 -5.61 8.13
CA PRO A 148 3.20 -6.96 8.53
C PRO A 148 2.66 -7.33 9.91
N TYR A 149 2.43 -6.37 10.80
CA TYR A 149 1.93 -6.63 12.16
C TYR A 149 0.48 -7.14 12.20
N PHE A 150 -0.27 -7.02 11.11
CA PHE A 150 -1.64 -7.53 10.99
C PHE A 150 -1.72 -8.84 10.21
N GLU A 151 -0.95 -8.96 9.12
CA GLU A 151 -1.07 -10.06 8.16
C GLU A 151 -0.07 -11.21 8.39
N VAL A 152 1.04 -10.95 9.09
CA VAL A 152 2.05 -11.97 9.40
C VAL A 152 1.87 -12.43 10.85
N ASN A 153 1.97 -13.74 11.09
CA ASN A 153 1.89 -14.31 12.43
C ASN A 153 3.00 -13.71 13.33
N SER A 154 2.62 -13.33 14.54
CA SER A 154 3.50 -12.83 15.60
C SER A 154 4.71 -13.74 15.87
N ALA A 155 4.57 -15.06 15.69
CA ALA A 155 5.68 -15.99 15.82
C ALA A 155 6.80 -15.76 14.79
N LEU A 156 6.46 -15.51 13.52
CA LEU A 156 7.43 -15.17 12.47
C LEU A 156 7.98 -13.76 12.66
N ILE A 157 7.13 -12.81 13.05
CA ILE A 157 7.55 -11.43 13.36
C ILE A 157 8.60 -11.43 14.46
N SER A 158 8.40 -12.17 15.55
CA SER A 158 9.36 -12.21 16.67
C SER A 158 10.73 -12.80 16.32
N ARG A 159 10.83 -13.53 15.20
CA ARG A 159 12.06 -14.17 14.69
C ARG A 159 12.64 -13.46 13.46
N SER A 160 12.03 -12.35 13.05
CA SER A 160 12.40 -11.60 11.86
C SER A 160 12.65 -10.14 12.19
N ILE A 161 13.60 -9.52 11.51
CA ILE A 161 13.80 -8.07 11.60
C ILE A 161 12.92 -7.41 10.54
N ILE A 162 12.10 -6.44 10.94
CA ILE A 162 11.20 -5.73 10.04
C ILE A 162 11.91 -4.49 9.50
N PHE A 163 11.94 -4.34 8.17
CA PHE A 163 12.45 -3.16 7.48
C PHE A 163 11.34 -2.51 6.65
N GLN A 164 11.12 -1.23 6.90
CA GLN A 164 10.20 -0.41 6.11
C GLN A 164 10.94 0.19 4.91
N LEU A 165 10.37 -0.02 3.73
CA LEU A 165 10.78 0.66 2.52
C LEU A 165 9.89 1.88 2.31
N GLU A 166 10.51 2.98 1.91
CA GLU A 166 9.84 4.24 1.61
C GLU A 166 9.69 4.42 0.10
N ASP A 167 8.85 5.34 -0.35
CA ASP A 167 8.80 5.70 -1.76
C ASP A 167 10.13 6.32 -2.21
N LEU A 168 10.52 6.09 -3.47
CA LEU A 168 11.73 6.69 -4.01
C LEU A 168 11.52 8.19 -4.20
N THR A 169 12.53 8.98 -3.86
CA THR A 169 12.50 10.42 -4.09
C THR A 169 12.59 10.73 -5.59
N LYS A 170 12.18 11.94 -5.98
CA LYS A 170 12.35 12.41 -7.37
C LYS A 170 13.81 12.28 -7.82
N GLU A 171 14.74 12.66 -6.95
CA GLU A 171 16.18 12.59 -7.19
C GLU A 171 16.66 11.15 -7.40
N ASP A 172 16.14 10.19 -6.62
CA ASP A 172 16.42 8.76 -6.81
C ASP A 172 15.94 8.28 -8.20
N ILE A 173 14.74 8.68 -8.62
CA ILE A 173 14.24 8.31 -9.96
C ILE A 173 15.08 8.93 -11.07
N LYS A 174 15.49 10.21 -10.94
CA LYS A 174 16.39 10.86 -11.90
C LYS A 174 17.73 10.12 -12.01
N GLU A 175 18.31 9.72 -10.89
CA GLU A 175 19.55 8.94 -10.87
C GLU A 175 19.38 7.61 -11.62
N LEU A 176 18.27 6.90 -11.36
CA LEU A 176 17.95 5.63 -12.00
C LEU A 176 17.78 5.76 -13.52
N LEU A 177 17.02 6.77 -13.96
CA LEU A 177 16.78 7.04 -15.38
C LEU A 177 18.08 7.43 -16.10
N SER A 178 18.87 8.32 -15.50
CA SER A 178 20.17 8.71 -16.04
C SER A 178 21.10 7.51 -16.19
N ARG A 179 21.14 6.63 -15.18
CA ARG A 179 21.91 5.38 -15.24
C ARG A 179 21.43 4.49 -16.37
N ALA A 180 20.12 4.32 -16.53
CA ALA A 180 19.54 3.50 -17.59
C ALA A 180 19.86 4.01 -19.00
N VAL A 181 19.96 5.32 -19.20
CA VAL A 181 20.34 5.91 -20.50
C VAL A 181 21.80 5.63 -20.85
N HIS A 182 22.70 5.68 -19.87
CA HIS A 182 24.15 5.58 -20.10
C HIS A 182 24.71 4.15 -20.04
N ASP A 183 24.02 3.23 -19.37
CA ASP A 183 24.46 1.84 -19.22
C ASP A 183 24.41 1.10 -20.58
N LYS A 184 25.57 0.60 -21.02
CA LYS A 184 25.75 -0.09 -22.30
C LYS A 184 25.41 -1.58 -22.26
N GLU A 185 25.38 -2.18 -21.08
CA GLU A 185 25.18 -3.62 -20.91
C GLU A 185 23.72 -3.92 -20.57
N LYS A 186 23.16 -3.26 -19.55
CA LYS A 186 21.81 -3.44 -19.06
C LYS A 186 20.83 -2.41 -19.60
N GLY A 187 21.33 -1.21 -19.89
CA GLY A 187 20.53 -0.04 -20.23
C GLY A 187 20.31 0.18 -21.73
N LEU A 188 20.12 1.44 -22.07
CA LEU A 188 19.85 1.94 -23.42
C LEU A 188 21.11 2.55 -24.08
N GLY A 189 22.26 2.48 -23.42
CA GLY A 189 23.51 3.08 -23.91
C GLY A 189 23.95 2.50 -25.26
N ALA A 190 23.62 1.24 -25.56
CA ALA A 190 23.87 0.61 -26.85
C ALA A 190 23.01 1.19 -27.99
N LEU A 191 21.85 1.79 -27.69
CA LEU A 191 20.96 2.41 -28.66
C LEU A 191 21.31 3.86 -28.96
N ASN A 192 22.32 4.42 -28.28
CA ASN A 192 22.74 5.81 -28.38
C ASN A 192 21.56 6.77 -28.10
N VAL A 193 20.99 6.63 -26.90
CA VAL A 193 19.88 7.47 -26.41
C VAL A 193 20.45 8.65 -25.62
N SER A 194 19.85 9.83 -25.79
CA SER A 194 20.04 10.98 -24.92
C SER A 194 18.70 11.47 -24.41
N ILE A 195 18.63 11.79 -23.12
CA ILE A 195 17.44 12.38 -22.49
C ILE A 195 17.73 13.84 -22.13
N GLU A 196 16.79 14.74 -22.44
CA GLU A 196 16.87 16.14 -22.04
C GLU A 196 16.49 16.30 -20.56
N GLU A 197 17.02 17.34 -19.89
CA GLU A 197 16.85 17.50 -18.44
C GLU A 197 15.38 17.72 -18.04
N ASP A 198 14.62 18.42 -18.86
CA ASP A 198 13.18 18.64 -18.69
C ASP A 198 12.36 17.36 -18.87
N ALA A 199 12.74 16.51 -19.84
CA ALA A 199 12.16 15.18 -20.01
C ALA A 199 12.49 14.26 -18.83
N LEU A 200 13.72 14.29 -18.34
CA LEU A 200 14.17 13.54 -17.16
C LEU A 200 13.40 13.98 -15.91
N GLU A 201 13.25 15.28 -15.72
CA GLU A 201 12.50 15.87 -14.62
C GLU A 201 11.01 15.51 -14.68
N PHE A 202 10.40 15.63 -15.86
CA PHE A 202 9.01 15.25 -16.10
C PHE A 202 8.74 13.77 -15.82
N LEU A 203 9.58 12.85 -16.34
CA LEU A 203 9.45 11.42 -16.10
C LEU A 203 9.65 11.04 -14.62
N ALA A 204 10.49 11.77 -13.90
CA ALA A 204 10.69 11.56 -12.47
C ALA A 204 9.46 12.00 -11.66
N ASP A 205 8.92 13.20 -11.93
CA ASP A 205 7.74 13.73 -11.23
C ASP A 205 6.53 12.80 -11.38
N ILE A 206 6.17 12.47 -12.62
CA ILE A 206 4.98 11.68 -12.93
C ILE A 206 5.05 10.21 -12.49
N SER A 207 6.25 9.72 -12.18
CA SER A 207 6.42 8.35 -11.68
C SER A 207 5.94 8.19 -10.24
N GLY A 208 5.84 9.29 -9.48
CA GLY A 208 5.41 9.26 -8.07
C GLY A 208 6.27 8.34 -7.19
N GLY A 209 7.54 8.14 -7.53
CA GLY A 209 8.45 7.22 -6.83
C GLY A 209 8.43 5.76 -7.31
N ASP A 210 7.65 5.42 -8.33
CA ASP A 210 7.66 4.08 -8.96
C ASP A 210 8.74 3.98 -10.06
N ALA A 211 9.90 3.45 -9.68
CA ALA A 211 11.02 3.14 -10.56
C ALA A 211 10.65 2.27 -11.78
N ARG A 212 9.75 1.29 -11.60
CA ARG A 212 9.37 0.39 -12.69
C ARG A 212 8.60 1.17 -13.75
N SER A 213 7.70 2.05 -13.31
CA SER A 213 6.93 2.88 -14.22
C SER A 213 7.81 3.89 -14.94
N ALA A 214 8.75 4.54 -14.26
CA ALA A 214 9.70 5.46 -14.88
C ALA A 214 10.54 4.78 -15.99
N LEU A 215 11.14 3.62 -15.68
CA LEU A 215 11.99 2.88 -16.65
C LEU A 215 11.20 2.38 -17.87
N ASN A 216 9.96 1.93 -17.67
CA ASN A 216 9.12 1.50 -18.80
C ASN A 216 8.75 2.68 -19.72
N ALA A 217 8.50 3.87 -19.17
CA ALA A 217 8.21 5.06 -19.96
C ALA A 217 9.43 5.48 -20.80
N LEU A 218 10.61 5.45 -20.18
CA LEU A 218 11.87 5.70 -20.88
C LEU A 218 12.13 4.68 -22.00
N GLU A 219 11.91 3.39 -21.75
CA GLU A 219 12.06 2.35 -22.76
C GLU A 219 11.12 2.56 -23.94
N LEU A 220 9.85 2.89 -23.68
CA LEU A 220 8.88 3.18 -24.73
C LEU A 220 9.31 4.39 -25.57
N GLY A 221 9.81 5.46 -24.95
CA GLY A 221 10.35 6.61 -25.66
C GLY A 221 11.54 6.25 -26.54
N ALA A 222 12.48 5.47 -26.01
CA ALA A 222 13.64 5.03 -26.76
C ALA A 222 13.30 4.13 -27.95
N LEU A 223 12.29 3.26 -27.82
CA LEU A 223 11.89 2.33 -28.89
C LEU A 223 10.96 2.96 -29.94
N SER A 224 10.18 3.97 -29.57
CA SER A 224 9.21 4.61 -30.46
C SER A 224 9.75 5.85 -31.19
N THR A 225 10.83 6.45 -30.67
CA THR A 225 11.42 7.65 -31.27
C THR A 225 12.40 7.27 -32.38
N PRO A 226 12.22 7.78 -33.61
CA PRO A 226 13.16 7.52 -34.69
C PRO A 226 14.52 8.17 -34.41
N LYS A 227 15.58 7.53 -34.91
CA LYS A 227 16.94 8.07 -34.85
C LYS A 227 17.07 9.30 -35.73
N ASP A 228 17.83 10.30 -35.26
CA ASP A 228 18.24 11.43 -36.08
C ASP A 228 19.31 11.04 -37.13
N GLU A 229 19.73 12.01 -37.96
CA GLU A 229 20.75 11.81 -39.00
C GLU A 229 22.12 11.33 -38.46
N ARG A 230 22.36 11.47 -37.15
CA ARG A 230 23.58 11.03 -36.45
C ARG A 230 23.39 9.70 -35.72
N GLY A 231 22.22 9.06 -35.87
CA GLY A 231 21.89 7.81 -35.19
C GLY A 231 21.56 7.97 -33.71
N LEU A 232 21.31 9.20 -33.24
CA LEU A 232 20.97 9.53 -31.86
C LEU A 232 19.45 9.50 -31.67
N ILE A 233 18.99 8.91 -30.57
CA ILE A 233 17.58 8.96 -30.16
C ILE A 233 17.45 10.03 -29.08
N ARG A 234 16.75 11.13 -29.39
CA ARG A 234 16.54 12.24 -28.45
C ARG A 234 15.18 12.11 -27.76
N ILE A 235 15.21 11.92 -26.45
CA ILE A 235 14.01 11.94 -25.61
C ILE A 235 13.81 13.37 -25.12
N THR A 236 12.99 14.13 -25.84
CA THR A 236 12.55 15.49 -25.48
C THR A 236 11.36 15.44 -24.54
N LEU A 237 10.98 16.59 -23.96
CA LEU A 237 9.78 16.69 -23.13
C LEU A 237 8.52 16.22 -23.88
N ASP A 238 8.35 16.62 -25.14
CA ASP A 238 7.19 16.22 -25.96
C ASP A 238 7.13 14.70 -26.15
N VAL A 239 8.28 14.05 -26.40
CA VAL A 239 8.38 12.59 -26.52
C VAL A 239 8.02 11.93 -25.19
N ALA A 240 8.54 12.43 -24.07
CA ALA A 240 8.25 11.91 -22.75
C ALA A 240 6.74 12.03 -22.42
N GLN A 241 6.13 13.17 -22.73
CA GLN A 241 4.69 13.41 -22.60
C GLN A 241 3.87 12.48 -23.49
N GLU A 242 4.25 12.30 -24.75
CA GLU A 242 3.56 11.40 -25.69
C GLU A 242 3.70 9.94 -25.29
N CYS A 243 4.84 9.53 -24.73
CA CYS A 243 5.04 8.18 -24.21
C CYS A 243 4.17 7.91 -22.99
N ILE A 244 3.99 8.90 -22.12
CA ILE A 244 3.04 8.82 -21.03
C ILE A 244 1.62 8.89 -21.51
N GLN A 245 1.28 9.62 -22.57
CA GLN A 245 -0.08 9.62 -23.14
C GLN A 245 -0.39 8.31 -23.87
N LYS A 246 0.51 7.78 -24.71
CA LYS A 246 0.37 6.48 -25.38
C LYS A 246 0.36 5.34 -24.38
N ARG A 247 1.17 5.43 -23.32
CA ARG A 247 1.04 4.55 -22.16
C ARG A 247 -0.31 4.81 -21.52
N ALA A 248 -0.68 5.99 -21.05
CA ALA A 248 -2.01 6.30 -20.54
C ALA A 248 -3.18 6.03 -21.51
N ILE A 249 -2.98 5.62 -22.77
CA ILE A 249 -4.02 5.08 -23.66
C ILE A 249 -3.95 3.53 -23.72
N GLN A 250 -2.74 2.93 -23.64
CA GLN A 250 -2.52 1.49 -23.41
C GLN A 250 -2.63 1.04 -21.93
N TYR A 251 -2.65 2.01 -21.04
CA TYR A 251 -2.49 2.03 -19.59
C TYR A 251 -3.40 3.17 -19.08
N ASP A 252 -4.48 3.49 -19.80
CA ASP A 252 -5.62 4.33 -19.36
C ASP A 252 -6.29 3.63 -18.19
N LYS A 253 -5.51 3.68 -17.11
CA LYS A 253 -5.46 2.99 -15.83
C LYS A 253 -4.28 3.60 -15.02
N THR A 254 -4.30 4.90 -14.67
CA THR A 254 -3.42 5.66 -13.71
C THR A 254 -2.21 6.44 -14.28
N GLY A 255 -1.86 7.69 -13.91
CA GLY A 255 -2.05 8.33 -12.59
C GLY A 255 -2.07 9.89 -12.49
N ASP A 256 -1.49 10.73 -13.35
CA ASP A 256 -1.38 12.18 -12.99
C ASP A 256 -2.58 13.07 -13.34
N ASN A 257 -3.15 12.96 -14.55
CA ASN A 257 -4.45 13.57 -14.84
C ASN A 257 -5.57 12.90 -14.02
N HIS A 258 -5.28 11.69 -13.52
CA HIS A 258 -6.15 10.88 -12.67
C HIS A 258 -6.26 11.49 -11.27
N TYR A 259 -5.16 11.87 -10.60
CA TYR A 259 -5.25 12.51 -9.28
C TYR A 259 -6.02 13.82 -9.32
N ASP A 260 -5.78 14.69 -10.30
CA ASP A 260 -6.50 15.95 -10.43
C ASP A 260 -7.99 15.73 -10.74
N THR A 261 -8.32 14.77 -11.62
CA THR A 261 -9.70 14.43 -11.95
C THR A 261 -10.43 13.83 -10.75
N ILE A 262 -9.80 12.94 -9.98
CA ILE A 262 -10.38 12.36 -8.76
C ILE A 262 -10.53 13.42 -7.68
N SER A 263 -9.52 14.26 -7.53
CA SER A 263 -9.54 15.36 -6.57
C SER A 263 -10.68 16.33 -6.89
N ALA A 264 -10.86 16.66 -8.16
CA ALA A 264 -11.98 17.47 -8.63
C ALA A 264 -13.33 16.74 -8.43
N PHE A 265 -13.41 15.44 -8.68
CA PHE A 265 -14.61 14.62 -8.41
C PHE A 265 -15.01 14.66 -6.93
N ILE A 266 -14.07 14.42 -6.02
CA ILE A 266 -14.31 14.46 -4.57
C ILE A 266 -14.69 15.86 -4.12
N LYS A 267 -13.95 16.89 -4.58
CA LYS A 267 -14.27 18.29 -4.26
C LYS A 267 -15.62 18.72 -4.78
N SER A 268 -16.07 18.20 -5.92
CA SER A 268 -17.41 18.49 -6.47
C SER A 268 -18.51 17.87 -5.60
N MET A 269 -18.34 16.60 -5.18
CA MET A 269 -19.27 15.97 -4.24
C MET A 269 -19.31 16.73 -2.89
N ARG A 270 -18.15 17.05 -2.33
CA ARG A 270 -18.02 17.85 -1.09
C ARG A 270 -18.64 19.24 -1.23
N GLY A 271 -18.36 19.90 -2.35
CA GLY A 271 -18.86 21.24 -2.69
C GLY A 271 -20.34 21.29 -3.04
N SER A 272 -21.03 20.15 -3.05
CA SER A 272 -22.44 20.01 -3.39
C SER A 272 -22.78 20.45 -4.81
N ASP A 273 -21.90 20.11 -5.76
CA ASP A 273 -22.09 20.31 -7.18
C ASP A 273 -22.26 18.95 -7.88
N PRO A 274 -23.51 18.47 -8.06
CA PRO A 274 -23.78 17.18 -8.68
C PRO A 274 -23.42 17.17 -10.18
N ASP A 275 -23.53 18.30 -10.87
CA ASP A 275 -23.21 18.40 -12.30
C ASP A 275 -21.70 18.23 -12.52
N ALA A 276 -20.88 18.94 -11.74
CA ALA A 276 -19.43 18.78 -11.77
C ALA A 276 -19.01 17.37 -11.34
N ALA A 277 -19.65 16.80 -10.31
CA ALA A 277 -19.37 15.43 -9.87
C ALA A 277 -19.61 14.41 -10.99
N VAL A 278 -20.74 14.50 -11.71
CA VAL A 278 -21.04 13.60 -12.83
C VAL A 278 -20.10 13.85 -14.01
N TYR A 279 -19.71 15.09 -14.27
CA TYR A 279 -18.73 15.41 -15.32
C TYR A 279 -17.37 14.76 -15.06
N TYR A 280 -16.81 14.93 -13.85
CA TYR A 280 -15.54 14.31 -13.49
C TYR A 280 -15.63 12.78 -13.39
N LEU A 281 -16.78 12.24 -12.98
CA LEU A 281 -17.07 10.81 -13.08
C LEU A 281 -17.01 10.32 -14.53
N ALA A 282 -17.67 11.01 -15.46
CA ALA A 282 -17.66 10.66 -16.87
C ALA A 282 -16.23 10.73 -17.44
N ARG A 283 -15.43 11.73 -17.05
CA ARG A 283 -14.02 11.83 -17.42
C ARG A 283 -13.20 10.63 -16.91
N MET A 284 -13.37 10.22 -15.65
CA MET A 284 -12.69 9.04 -15.10
C MET A 284 -13.10 7.76 -15.84
N LEU A 285 -14.40 7.56 -16.08
CA LEU A 285 -14.89 6.38 -16.79
C LEU A 285 -14.42 6.33 -18.25
N TYR A 286 -14.35 7.49 -18.91
CA TYR A 286 -13.83 7.60 -20.26
C TYR A 286 -12.33 7.28 -20.31
N ALA A 287 -11.57 7.71 -19.31
CA ALA A 287 -10.15 7.41 -19.12
C ALA A 287 -9.88 5.99 -18.54
N GLY A 288 -10.86 5.08 -18.60
CA GLY A 288 -10.65 3.69 -18.22
C GLY A 288 -10.45 3.43 -16.71
N GLU A 289 -10.82 4.38 -15.86
CA GLU A 289 -10.65 4.28 -14.41
C GLU A 289 -11.36 3.06 -13.82
N ASP A 290 -10.76 2.43 -12.81
CA ASP A 290 -11.37 1.27 -12.16
C ASP A 290 -12.67 1.68 -11.45
N ILE A 291 -13.78 1.10 -11.91
CA ILE A 291 -15.12 1.32 -11.33
C ILE A 291 -15.17 0.99 -9.83
N LYS A 292 -14.35 0.05 -9.35
CA LYS A 292 -14.23 -0.26 -7.91
C LYS A 292 -13.50 0.85 -7.17
N PHE A 293 -12.51 1.47 -7.79
CA PHE A 293 -11.80 2.61 -7.23
C PHE A 293 -12.73 3.81 -7.06
N ILE A 294 -13.52 4.15 -8.09
CA ILE A 294 -14.51 5.23 -8.03
C ILE A 294 -15.54 4.96 -6.93
N ALA A 295 -16.08 3.74 -6.85
CA ALA A 295 -17.03 3.35 -5.81
C ALA A 295 -16.46 3.51 -4.40
N ARG A 296 -15.19 3.14 -4.18
CA ARG A 296 -14.48 3.38 -2.90
C ARG A 296 -14.42 4.86 -2.54
N ARG A 297 -14.14 5.75 -3.51
CA ARG A 297 -14.10 7.20 -3.26
C ARG A 297 -15.46 7.78 -2.86
N ILE A 298 -16.55 7.30 -3.47
CA ILE A 298 -17.91 7.71 -3.10
C ILE A 298 -18.23 7.25 -1.66
N MET A 299 -17.87 6.02 -1.28
CA MET A 299 -18.08 5.52 0.09
C MET A 299 -17.32 6.35 1.14
N ILE A 300 -16.06 6.72 0.84
CA ILE A 300 -15.27 7.59 1.73
C ILE A 300 -15.95 8.94 1.88
N CYS A 301 -16.31 9.61 0.78
CA CYS A 301 -16.96 10.92 0.80
C CYS A 301 -18.32 10.88 1.53
N ALA A 302 -19.09 9.79 1.40
CA ALA A 302 -20.33 9.61 2.16
C ALA A 302 -20.13 9.57 3.68
N SER A 303 -18.98 9.09 4.18
CA SER A 303 -18.68 9.09 5.62
C SER A 303 -17.91 10.33 6.09
N GLU A 304 -17.00 10.84 5.26
CA GLU A 304 -16.13 11.98 5.57
C GLU A 304 -16.85 13.32 5.45
N ASP A 305 -17.62 13.51 4.37
CA ASP A 305 -18.18 14.81 3.99
C ASP A 305 -19.70 14.91 4.22
N VAL A 306 -20.40 13.77 4.35
CA VAL A 306 -21.84 13.73 4.69
C VAL A 306 -22.06 13.25 6.12
N GLY A 307 -21.41 12.15 6.52
CA GLY A 307 -21.41 11.67 7.90
C GLY A 307 -22.82 11.39 8.42
N ASN A 308 -23.10 11.82 9.65
CA ASN A 308 -24.42 11.64 10.26
C ASN A 308 -25.44 12.71 9.83
N ALA A 309 -25.07 13.69 9.01
CA ALA A 309 -26.03 14.64 8.46
C ALA A 309 -27.01 13.94 7.51
N ASP A 310 -26.57 12.88 6.82
CA ASP A 310 -27.46 11.90 6.18
C ASP A 310 -26.86 10.49 6.26
N PRO A 311 -27.24 9.68 7.27
CA PRO A 311 -26.72 8.32 7.43
C PRO A 311 -27.04 7.38 6.26
N GLN A 312 -28.03 7.71 5.42
CA GLN A 312 -28.35 6.91 4.24
C GLN A 312 -27.30 7.02 3.14
N ALA A 313 -26.50 8.09 3.10
CA ALA A 313 -25.46 8.28 2.09
C ALA A 313 -24.46 7.11 2.06
N LEU A 314 -24.06 6.60 3.22
CA LEU A 314 -23.17 5.44 3.30
C LEU A 314 -23.87 4.17 2.78
N GLN A 315 -25.16 3.97 3.10
CA GLN A 315 -25.93 2.82 2.61
C GLN A 315 -26.05 2.84 1.09
N VAL A 316 -26.38 4.01 0.51
CA VAL A 316 -26.45 4.21 -0.95
C VAL A 316 -25.09 3.93 -1.59
N ALA A 317 -23.99 4.45 -1.03
CA ALA A 317 -22.65 4.24 -1.56
C ALA A 317 -22.20 2.77 -1.48
N VAL A 318 -22.48 2.07 -0.38
CA VAL A 318 -22.16 0.63 -0.22
C VAL A 318 -22.98 -0.22 -1.18
N ALA A 319 -24.29 0.04 -1.29
CA ALA A 319 -25.16 -0.67 -2.23
C ALA A 319 -24.69 -0.46 -3.68
N ALA A 320 -24.30 0.78 -4.02
CA ALA A 320 -23.74 1.10 -5.32
C ALA A 320 -22.42 0.35 -5.58
N ALA A 321 -21.50 0.32 -4.62
CA ALA A 321 -20.25 -0.42 -4.74
C ALA A 321 -20.48 -1.92 -5.00
N GLN A 322 -21.39 -2.55 -4.26
CA GLN A 322 -21.75 -3.95 -4.46
C GLN A 322 -22.41 -4.21 -5.82
N ALA A 323 -23.29 -3.31 -6.27
CA ALA A 323 -23.95 -3.42 -7.56
C ALA A 323 -22.96 -3.25 -8.73
N VAL A 324 -22.01 -2.32 -8.62
CA VAL A 324 -20.96 -2.07 -9.61
C VAL A 324 -20.10 -3.31 -9.85
N GLU A 325 -19.74 -4.04 -8.79
CA GLU A 325 -18.98 -5.30 -8.92
C GLU A 325 -19.75 -6.41 -9.64
N ARG A 326 -21.09 -6.40 -9.57
CA ARG A 326 -21.96 -7.43 -10.16
C ARG A 326 -22.36 -7.11 -11.60
N LEU A 327 -22.52 -5.84 -11.95
CA LEU A 327 -23.05 -5.41 -13.25
C LEU A 327 -21.93 -5.26 -14.31
N GLY A 328 -20.76 -4.77 -13.92
CA GLY A 328 -19.71 -4.41 -14.88
C GLY A 328 -20.08 -3.24 -15.79
N MET A 329 -19.19 -2.91 -16.74
CA MET A 329 -19.43 -1.85 -17.72
C MET A 329 -20.20 -2.40 -18.94
N PRO A 330 -21.11 -1.60 -19.53
CA PRO A 330 -21.27 -0.17 -19.29
C PRO A 330 -22.31 0.21 -18.21
N GLU A 331 -23.15 -0.70 -17.71
CA GLU A 331 -24.25 -0.43 -16.75
C GLU A 331 -23.78 0.17 -15.41
N ALA A 332 -22.58 -0.21 -14.94
CA ALA A 332 -21.98 0.32 -13.72
C ALA A 332 -21.89 1.86 -13.71
N ARG A 333 -21.77 2.51 -14.88
CA ARG A 333 -21.74 3.99 -14.98
C ARG A 333 -22.98 4.65 -14.40
N ILE A 334 -24.15 4.02 -14.54
CA ILE A 334 -25.43 4.56 -14.08
C ILE A 334 -25.51 4.47 -12.56
N VAL A 335 -25.07 3.34 -12.00
CA VAL A 335 -25.06 3.12 -10.54
C VAL A 335 -24.08 4.06 -9.85
N LEU A 336 -22.87 4.24 -10.42
CA LEU A 336 -21.89 5.19 -9.91
C LEU A 336 -22.43 6.62 -9.95
N SER A 337 -23.06 7.01 -11.06
CA SER A 337 -23.68 8.34 -11.21
C SER A 337 -24.76 8.57 -10.16
N HIS A 338 -25.66 7.60 -9.96
CA HIS A 338 -26.72 7.69 -8.95
C HIS A 338 -26.16 7.93 -7.54
N ALA A 339 -25.13 7.18 -7.13
CA ALA A 339 -24.53 7.35 -5.82
C ALA A 339 -23.76 8.68 -5.69
N ALA A 340 -23.00 9.09 -6.72
CA ALA A 340 -22.27 10.34 -6.72
C ALA A 340 -23.21 11.56 -6.61
N ILE A 341 -24.31 11.56 -7.35
CA ILE A 341 -25.33 12.61 -7.30
C ILE A 341 -25.98 12.66 -5.92
N TYR A 342 -26.29 11.50 -5.33
CA TYR A 342 -26.86 11.42 -3.98
C TYR A 342 -25.92 12.06 -2.95
N VAL A 343 -24.65 11.66 -2.93
CA VAL A 343 -23.65 12.20 -2.00
C VAL A 343 -23.41 13.70 -2.25
N ALA A 344 -23.34 14.13 -3.50
CA ALA A 344 -23.23 15.55 -3.85
C ALA A 344 -24.43 16.35 -3.34
N SER A 345 -25.64 15.80 -3.38
CA SER A 345 -26.87 16.50 -2.98
C SER A 345 -27.21 16.40 -1.49
N ALA A 346 -26.53 15.52 -0.75
CA ALA A 346 -26.79 15.31 0.67
C ALA A 346 -26.31 16.48 1.54
N PRO A 347 -26.94 16.75 2.71
CA PRO A 347 -26.42 17.72 3.68
C PRO A 347 -25.01 17.32 4.13
N LYS A 348 -24.11 18.29 4.25
CA LYS A 348 -22.68 18.04 4.54
C LYS A 348 -22.37 18.14 6.02
N SER A 349 -21.58 17.20 6.53
CA SER A 349 -20.98 17.25 7.85
C SER A 349 -19.72 16.39 7.89
N ASN A 350 -18.64 16.96 8.42
CA ASN A 350 -17.40 16.25 8.72
C ASN A 350 -17.25 15.95 10.23
N ALA A 351 -18.32 16.11 11.04
CA ALA A 351 -18.27 15.96 12.48
C ALA A 351 -17.80 14.56 12.92
N CYS A 352 -18.20 13.51 12.19
CA CYS A 352 -17.73 12.14 12.43
C CYS A 352 -16.21 12.00 12.20
N CYS A 353 -15.68 12.59 11.12
CA CYS A 353 -14.25 12.54 10.79
C CYS A 353 -13.43 13.31 11.84
N MET A 354 -13.84 14.54 12.17
CA MET A 354 -13.17 15.35 13.18
C MET A 354 -13.19 14.70 14.56
N ALA A 355 -14.27 13.98 14.91
CA ALA A 355 -14.35 13.28 16.18
C ALA A 355 -13.30 12.17 16.32
N ILE A 356 -13.12 11.33 15.29
CA ILE A 356 -12.12 10.26 15.34
C ILE A 356 -10.70 10.82 15.25
N ASP A 357 -10.46 11.83 14.42
CA ASP A 357 -9.14 12.46 14.26
C ASP A 357 -8.68 13.10 15.58
N SER A 358 -9.56 13.86 16.24
CA SER A 358 -9.28 14.48 17.53
C SER A 358 -9.03 13.43 18.63
N ALA A 359 -9.82 12.34 18.66
CA ALA A 359 -9.61 11.26 19.61
C ALA A 359 -8.27 10.54 19.37
N MET A 360 -7.90 10.29 18.11
CA MET A 360 -6.64 9.66 17.73
C MET A 360 -5.44 10.53 18.08
N GLU A 361 -5.51 11.82 17.83
CA GLU A 361 -4.47 12.78 18.23
C GLU A 361 -4.29 12.79 19.74
N ARG A 362 -5.40 12.82 20.50
CA ARG A 362 -5.37 12.78 21.95
C ARG A 362 -4.68 11.52 22.47
N VAL A 363 -5.03 10.35 21.92
CA VAL A 363 -4.40 9.06 22.25
C VAL A 363 -2.90 9.05 21.93
N ARG A 364 -2.47 9.67 20.84
CA ARG A 364 -1.03 9.76 20.48
C ARG A 364 -0.24 10.66 21.43
N SER A 365 -0.83 11.77 21.85
CA SER A 365 -0.15 12.79 22.65
C SER A 365 0.08 12.38 24.12
N GLU A 366 -0.65 11.40 24.63
CA GLU A 366 -0.65 11.05 26.05
C GLU A 366 -0.20 9.61 26.30
N LYS A 367 0.72 9.42 27.27
CA LYS A 367 1.22 8.09 27.64
C LYS A 367 0.14 7.28 28.37
N MET A 368 -0.08 6.04 27.89
CA MET A 368 -0.89 4.94 28.47
C MET A 368 -1.89 5.35 29.57
N LYS A 369 -3.15 5.55 29.17
CA LYS A 369 -4.26 5.78 30.09
C LYS A 369 -5.06 4.51 30.30
N THR A 370 -5.40 4.21 31.55
CA THR A 370 -6.14 3.01 31.90
C THR A 370 -7.63 3.26 31.81
N VAL A 371 -8.38 2.33 31.20
CA VAL A 371 -9.84 2.32 31.20
C VAL A 371 -10.36 2.44 32.65
N PRO A 372 -11.37 3.27 32.95
CA PRO A 372 -11.95 3.38 34.29
C PRO A 372 -12.33 2.00 34.86
N PRO A 373 -12.06 1.71 36.14
CA PRO A 373 -12.26 0.38 36.73
C PRO A 373 -13.67 -0.20 36.54
N HIS A 374 -14.72 0.64 36.65
CA HIS A 374 -16.12 0.23 36.46
C HIS A 374 -16.46 -0.12 35.00
N LEU A 375 -15.62 0.24 34.03
CA LEU A 375 -15.78 -0.14 32.61
C LEU A 375 -14.90 -1.31 32.17
N LYS A 376 -13.99 -1.78 33.03
CA LYS A 376 -13.12 -2.94 32.73
C LYS A 376 -13.93 -4.23 32.72
N ASP A 377 -13.48 -5.20 31.91
CA ASP A 377 -14.11 -6.52 31.85
C ASP A 377 -14.16 -7.19 33.22
N SER A 378 -15.35 -7.69 33.58
CA SER A 378 -15.66 -8.35 34.83
C SER A 378 -15.92 -9.86 34.69
N HIS A 379 -15.86 -10.41 33.47
CA HIS A 379 -16.28 -11.79 33.21
C HIS A 379 -15.22 -12.87 33.52
N TYR A 380 -13.98 -12.50 33.86
CA TYR A 380 -12.92 -13.46 34.16
C TYR A 380 -12.72 -13.71 35.66
N LYS A 381 -12.24 -14.92 36.01
CA LYS A 381 -11.95 -15.32 37.40
C LYS A 381 -10.89 -14.39 38.01
N GLY A 382 -11.29 -13.59 38.99
CA GLY A 382 -10.40 -12.65 39.70
C GLY A 382 -10.72 -11.17 39.45
N ALA A 383 -11.63 -10.84 38.53
CA ALA A 383 -12.02 -9.45 38.24
C ALA A 383 -12.56 -8.70 39.48
N ALA A 384 -13.38 -9.36 40.30
CA ALA A 384 -13.90 -8.78 41.55
C ALA A 384 -12.79 -8.48 42.58
N LYS A 385 -11.69 -9.24 42.59
CA LYS A 385 -10.52 -8.97 43.47
C LYS A 385 -9.67 -7.80 42.98
N LEU A 386 -9.74 -7.49 41.69
CA LEU A 386 -9.02 -6.39 41.03
C LEU A 386 -9.87 -5.11 40.95
N GLY A 387 -11.08 -5.13 41.50
CA GLY A 387 -12.01 -4.01 41.47
C GLY A 387 -12.58 -3.69 40.08
N HIS A 388 -12.53 -4.63 39.15
CA HIS A 388 -13.03 -4.43 37.79
C HIS A 388 -14.55 -4.64 37.73
N GLY A 389 -15.25 -3.74 37.06
CA GLY A 389 -16.72 -3.77 36.89
C GLY A 389 -17.51 -3.53 38.18
N LEU A 390 -16.84 -3.23 39.30
CA LEU A 390 -17.51 -2.75 40.50
C LEU A 390 -18.16 -1.39 40.17
N ASP A 391 -19.41 -1.20 40.57
CA ASP A 391 -20.18 0.04 40.41
C ASP A 391 -20.56 0.44 38.96
N TYR A 392 -20.41 -0.46 37.99
CA TYR A 392 -20.93 -0.22 36.64
C TYR A 392 -22.45 0.01 36.66
N LYS A 393 -22.90 1.16 36.15
CA LYS A 393 -24.33 1.45 36.02
C LYS A 393 -24.82 0.97 34.66
N TYR A 394 -25.59 -0.12 34.65
CA TYR A 394 -26.17 -0.65 33.42
C TYR A 394 -27.27 0.27 32.90
N ALA A 395 -27.02 0.96 31.78
CA ALA A 395 -27.86 2.04 31.27
C ALA A 395 -29.34 1.64 31.07
N HIS A 396 -29.62 0.42 30.61
CA HIS A 396 -30.99 -0.04 30.39
C HIS A 396 -31.84 -0.15 31.67
N SER A 397 -31.20 -0.24 32.84
CA SER A 397 -31.90 -0.24 34.14
C SER A 397 -32.33 1.15 34.62
N PHE A 398 -31.91 2.21 33.93
CA PHE A 398 -32.25 3.59 34.27
C PHE A 398 -33.33 4.13 33.31
N PRO A 399 -34.13 5.13 33.74
CA PRO A 399 -35.10 5.79 32.88
C PRO A 399 -34.46 6.28 31.57
N ASN A 400 -35.21 6.19 30.48
CA ASN A 400 -34.76 6.56 29.13
C ASN A 400 -33.50 5.81 28.65
N HIS A 401 -33.15 4.71 29.31
CA HIS A 401 -31.93 3.95 29.07
C HIS A 401 -30.64 4.79 29.14
N TYR A 402 -30.64 5.82 29.99
CA TYR A 402 -29.52 6.72 30.18
C TYR A 402 -29.13 6.82 31.65
N VAL A 403 -27.83 6.82 31.91
CA VAL A 403 -27.29 7.04 33.25
C VAL A 403 -26.08 7.95 33.18
N LYS A 404 -26.08 8.99 34.02
CA LYS A 404 -24.93 9.85 34.20
C LYS A 404 -23.83 9.09 34.95
N GLN A 405 -22.85 8.62 34.19
CA GLN A 405 -21.60 8.04 34.69
C GLN A 405 -20.44 8.49 33.81
N GLN A 406 -19.24 8.44 34.35
CA GLN A 406 -18.04 8.76 33.60
C GLN A 406 -17.69 7.59 32.67
N TYR A 407 -17.53 7.88 31.38
CA TYR A 407 -17.08 6.88 30.41
C TYR A 407 -15.64 7.08 29.94
N LEU A 408 -15.18 8.34 29.96
CA LEU A 408 -13.81 8.69 29.62
C LEU A 408 -12.86 8.43 30.80
N PRO A 409 -11.59 8.09 30.57
CA PRO A 409 -10.54 8.11 31.60
C PRO A 409 -10.43 9.48 32.28
N ASP A 410 -10.08 9.51 33.57
CA ASP A 410 -10.00 10.72 34.41
C ASP A 410 -9.26 11.87 33.73
N GLU A 411 -8.21 11.53 32.99
CA GLU A 411 -7.29 12.48 32.40
C GLU A 411 -7.82 13.10 31.09
N VAL A 412 -8.93 12.62 30.55
CA VAL A 412 -9.61 13.21 29.37
C VAL A 412 -11.08 13.54 29.62
N VAL A 413 -11.56 13.40 30.87
CA VAL A 413 -12.91 13.82 31.26
C VAL A 413 -13.14 15.28 30.88
N GLY A 414 -14.33 15.56 30.33
CA GLY A 414 -14.71 16.90 29.89
C GLY A 414 -14.30 17.23 28.45
N THR A 415 -13.49 16.38 27.80
CA THR A 415 -13.19 16.53 26.38
C THR A 415 -14.42 16.16 25.54
N VAL A 416 -14.76 16.99 24.56
CA VAL A 416 -15.80 16.72 23.57
C VAL A 416 -15.13 16.38 22.25
N PHE A 417 -15.32 15.15 21.77
CA PHE A 417 -14.79 14.73 20.47
C PHE A 417 -15.83 14.91 19.37
N TYR A 418 -17.09 14.58 19.64
CA TYR A 418 -18.16 14.65 18.66
C TYR A 418 -19.04 15.88 18.89
N GLU A 419 -19.01 16.79 17.92
CA GLU A 419 -19.80 18.01 17.87
C GLU A 419 -20.76 17.95 16.65
N PRO A 420 -21.99 17.43 16.82
CA PRO A 420 -22.94 17.34 15.71
C PRO A 420 -23.34 18.72 15.20
N THR A 421 -23.48 18.86 13.89
CA THR A 421 -23.92 20.09 13.23
C THR A 421 -25.43 20.27 13.32
N ASP A 422 -25.92 21.45 12.87
CA ASP A 422 -27.36 21.71 12.75
C ASP A 422 -27.93 21.30 11.38
N LEU A 423 -27.13 20.60 10.55
CA LEU A 423 -27.51 20.19 9.21
C LEU A 423 -28.06 18.76 9.18
N GLY A 424 -29.10 18.55 8.37
CA GLY A 424 -29.68 17.23 8.14
C GLY A 424 -30.14 16.53 9.42
N TYR A 425 -29.79 15.25 9.53
CA TYR A 425 -30.16 14.40 10.66
C TYR A 425 -29.34 14.67 11.92
N GLU A 426 -28.17 15.29 11.82
CA GLU A 426 -27.34 15.65 12.98
C GLU A 426 -28.02 16.61 13.93
N LYS A 427 -28.89 17.49 13.42
CA LYS A 427 -29.73 18.34 14.26
C LYS A 427 -30.55 17.53 15.27
N LYS A 428 -31.16 16.42 14.83
CA LYS A 428 -31.93 15.53 15.71
C LYS A 428 -31.04 14.82 16.71
N ILE A 429 -29.83 14.42 16.29
CA ILE A 429 -28.83 13.81 17.17
C ILE A 429 -28.43 14.80 18.26
N LYS A 430 -28.14 16.05 17.89
CA LYS A 430 -27.78 17.13 18.81
C LYS A 430 -28.89 17.39 19.83
N GLU A 431 -30.12 17.58 19.38
CA GLU A 431 -31.30 17.78 20.24
C GLU A 431 -31.49 16.61 21.23
N TRP A 432 -31.35 15.37 20.76
CA TRP A 432 -31.45 14.17 21.59
C TRP A 432 -30.34 14.10 22.65
N LEU A 433 -29.08 14.32 22.26
CA LEU A 433 -27.94 14.29 23.18
C LEU A 433 -27.96 15.43 24.19
N GLU A 434 -28.45 16.61 23.82
CA GLU A 434 -28.66 17.73 24.74
C GLU A 434 -29.80 17.44 25.73
N TRP A 435 -30.90 16.84 25.26
CA TRP A 435 -32.01 16.44 26.13
C TRP A 435 -31.57 15.41 27.17
N LEU A 436 -30.79 14.39 26.78
CA LEU A 436 -30.24 13.39 27.70
C LEU A 436 -29.32 13.98 28.78
N LYS A 437 -28.70 15.14 28.53
CA LYS A 437 -27.75 15.79 29.47
C LYS A 437 -28.40 16.83 30.38
N LYS A 438 -29.66 17.23 30.11
CA LYS A 438 -30.38 18.29 30.85
C LYS A 438 -31.01 17.80 32.15
N ASP A 439 -31.28 16.50 32.25
CA ASP A 439 -31.71 15.80 33.47
C ASP A 439 -30.56 14.94 34.05
#